data_AF-D0NRV4-F1
#
_entry.id   AF-D0NRV4-F1
#
_cell.length_a   1.000
_cell.length_b   1.000
_cell.length_c   1.000
_cell.angle_alpha   90.00
_cell.angle_beta   90.00
_cell.angle_gamma   90.00
#
_symmetry.space_group_name_H-M   'P 1'
#
loop_
_entity.id
_entity.type
_entity.pdbx_description
1 polymer ?
#
loop_
_entity_poly.entity_id
_entity_poly.type
_entity_poly.pdbx_seq_one_letter_code
_entity_poly.pdbx_strand_id
1 'polypeptide(L)'
;MIRKRGYSMRGEKVAVRGDFQRKPRISVLALSFVSCCKDFVYSARGRVNQYPGSNSVWILDGASIHRHPEIIKLPAKCRRGPYFLPAYCPFFNPIEFLFGFVKKAFMRH
;
A
#
# COMPACT_ATOMS: atom_id res chain seq x y z
N MET A 1 26.15 -7.70 10.41
CA MET A 1 25.55 -8.99 10.81
C MET A 1 24.38 -9.32 9.87
N ILE A 2 24.57 -10.24 8.92
CA ILE A 2 23.54 -10.67 7.95
C ILE A 2 22.56 -11.60 8.66
N ARG A 3 21.26 -11.27 8.66
CA ARG A 3 20.24 -12.13 9.27
C ARG A 3 19.70 -13.09 8.21
N LYS A 4 19.94 -14.39 8.40
CA LYS A 4 19.34 -15.46 7.58
C LYS A 4 17.88 -15.63 8.02
N ARG A 5 16.94 -14.96 7.34
CA ARG A 5 15.49 -15.12 7.58
C ARG A 5 14.82 -15.53 6.27
N GLY A 6 13.88 -16.47 6.36
CA GLY A 6 13.08 -16.90 5.23
C GLY A 6 11.59 -16.87 5.55
N TYR A 7 10.78 -16.70 4.51
CA TYR A 7 9.32 -16.64 4.57
C TYR A 7 8.73 -17.87 3.87
N SER A 8 7.69 -18.46 4.48
CA SER A 8 6.80 -19.45 3.87
C SER A 8 5.40 -19.32 4.46
N MET A 9 4.44 -19.93 3.76
CA MET A 9 3.11 -20.18 4.30
C MET A 9 3.21 -21.11 5.52
N ARG A 10 2.29 -20.95 6.47
CA ARG A 10 2.25 -21.76 7.68
C ARG A 10 2.09 -23.25 7.31
N GLY A 11 2.99 -24.10 7.83
CA GLY A 11 3.02 -25.54 7.55
C GLY A 11 3.91 -25.92 6.37
N GLU A 12 4.34 -24.96 5.55
CA GLU A 12 5.17 -25.21 4.38
C GLU A 12 6.66 -25.00 4.67
N LYS A 13 7.51 -25.76 3.95
CA LYS A 13 8.97 -25.53 3.96
C LYS A 13 9.27 -24.11 3.47
N VAL A 14 10.33 -23.50 4.01
CA VAL A 14 10.77 -22.14 3.67
C VAL A 14 10.91 -22.02 2.15
N ALA A 15 10.03 -21.23 1.51
CA ALA A 15 9.98 -21.08 0.07
C ALA A 15 11.01 -20.04 -0.42
N VAL A 16 11.24 -18.99 0.37
CA VAL A 16 12.18 -17.92 0.03
C VAL A 16 13.13 -17.69 1.19
N ARG A 17 14.42 -17.88 0.95
CA ARG A 17 15.50 -17.59 1.90
C ARG A 17 16.21 -16.32 1.43
N GLY A 18 16.06 -15.23 2.18
CA GLY A 18 16.72 -13.97 1.87
C GLY A 18 17.87 -13.72 2.84
N ASP A 19 19.01 -13.31 2.31
CA ASP A 19 20.07 -12.69 3.10
C ASP A 19 19.71 -11.21 3.29
N PHE A 20 19.17 -10.88 4.46
CA PHE A 20 18.71 -9.52 4.75
C PHE A 20 19.81 -8.74 5.46
N GLN A 21 20.35 -7.74 4.76
CA GLN A 21 21.14 -6.66 5.36
C GLN A 21 20.23 -5.45 5.56
N ARG A 22 20.15 -4.91 6.79
CA ARG A 22 19.46 -3.63 7.04
C ARG A 22 20.22 -2.52 6.33
N LYS A 23 19.76 -2.12 5.15
CA LYS A 23 20.14 -0.88 4.47
C LYS A 23 19.32 0.30 5.06
N PRO A 24 19.68 1.57 4.80
CA PRO A 24 18.79 2.70 5.08
C PRO A 24 17.38 2.38 4.59
N ARG A 25 16.34 2.79 5.34
CA ARG A 25 14.95 2.50 4.95
C ARG A 25 14.60 3.29 3.69
N ILE A 26 14.94 2.74 2.53
CA ILE A 26 14.47 3.20 1.23
C ILE A 26 13.18 2.41 1.01
N SER A 27 12.03 3.06 1.18
CA SER A 27 10.76 2.43 0.83
C SER A 27 10.75 2.23 -0.69
N VAL A 28 10.90 0.97 -1.14
CA VAL A 28 10.74 0.58 -2.56
C VAL A 28 9.39 1.07 -3.11
N LEU A 29 8.40 1.20 -2.23
CA LEU A 29 7.10 1.78 -2.53
C LEU A 29 7.16 3.23 -3.03
N ALA A 30 8.12 4.06 -2.60
CA ALA A 30 8.09 5.50 -2.89
C ALA A 30 8.36 5.82 -4.37
N LEU A 31 9.23 5.06 -5.05
CA LEU A 31 9.53 5.26 -6.47
C LEU A 31 8.42 4.73 -7.38
N SER A 32 7.64 3.73 -6.94
CA SER A 32 6.57 3.15 -7.73
C SER A 32 5.17 3.63 -7.35
N PHE A 33 4.96 4.25 -6.18
CA PHE A 33 3.61 4.55 -5.66
C PHE A 33 2.80 5.41 -6.63
N VAL A 34 3.37 6.52 -7.08
CA VAL A 34 2.68 7.46 -7.97
C VAL A 34 2.36 6.80 -9.32
N SER A 35 3.32 6.07 -9.88
CA SER A 35 3.12 5.31 -11.12
C SER A 35 2.05 4.23 -10.95
N CYS A 36 2.07 3.46 -9.87
CA CYS A 36 1.04 2.46 -9.57
C CYS A 36 -0.34 3.10 -9.39
N CYS A 37 -0.44 4.26 -8.74
CA CYS A 37 -1.70 4.99 -8.60
C CYS A 37 -2.21 5.50 -9.96
N LYS A 38 -1.34 6.03 -10.80
CA LYS A 38 -1.67 6.43 -12.18
C LYS A 38 -2.13 5.25 -13.01
N ASP A 39 -1.39 4.15 -12.97
CA ASP A 39 -1.74 2.91 -13.67
C ASP A 39 -3.07 2.36 -13.18
N PHE A 40 -3.34 2.41 -11.88
CA PHE A 40 -4.61 1.96 -11.31
C PHE A 40 -5.80 2.82 -11.81
N VAL A 41 -5.65 4.14 -11.81
CA VAL A 41 -6.71 5.07 -12.26
C VAL A 41 -6.92 5.05 -13.78
N TYR A 42 -5.84 4.95 -14.55
CA TYR A 42 -5.86 5.07 -16.01
C TYR A 42 -5.75 3.75 -16.76
N SER A 43 -5.64 2.61 -16.06
CA SER A 43 -5.55 1.29 -16.67
C SER A 43 -6.77 1.04 -17.56
N ALA A 44 -6.53 0.96 -18.87
CA ALA A 44 -7.50 0.48 -19.85
C ALA A 44 -7.89 -1.00 -19.65
N ARG A 45 -7.18 -1.73 -18.77
CA ARG A 45 -7.39 -3.18 -18.58
C ARG A 45 -8.73 -3.54 -17.97
N GLY A 46 -9.52 -2.59 -17.43
CA GLY A 46 -10.94 -2.77 -17.14
C GLY A 46 -11.35 -3.94 -16.22
N ARG A 47 -10.40 -4.64 -15.57
CA ARG A 47 -10.69 -5.81 -14.72
C ARG A 47 -11.20 -5.43 -13.32
N VAL A 48 -11.35 -4.14 -13.08
CA VAL A 48 -11.93 -3.55 -11.87
C VAL A 48 -12.89 -2.47 -12.39
N ASN A 49 -14.16 -2.52 -11.97
CA ASN A 49 -15.15 -1.47 -12.27
C ASN A 49 -14.48 -0.10 -12.15
N GLN A 50 -14.70 0.80 -13.12
CA GLN A 50 -14.09 2.13 -13.19
C GLN A 50 -14.14 2.82 -11.82
N TYR A 51 -13.07 2.62 -11.06
CA TYR A 51 -12.78 3.26 -9.80
C TYR A 51 -11.68 4.26 -10.13
N PRO A 52 -11.81 5.54 -9.75
CA PRO A 52 -12.84 6.09 -8.87
C PRO A 52 -14.06 6.55 -9.68
N GLY A 53 -15.21 5.90 -9.49
CA GLY A 53 -16.49 6.35 -10.04
C GLY A 53 -16.95 7.64 -9.35
N SER A 54 -18.10 8.19 -9.75
CA SER A 54 -18.59 9.51 -9.31
C SER A 54 -18.79 9.71 -7.79
N ASN A 55 -18.60 8.67 -6.97
CA ASN A 55 -18.70 8.70 -5.51
C ASN A 55 -17.54 8.00 -4.78
N SER A 56 -16.49 7.62 -5.50
CA SER A 56 -15.34 6.95 -4.89
C SER A 56 -14.49 7.93 -4.09
N VAL A 57 -14.06 7.50 -2.91
CA VAL A 57 -13.26 8.31 -1.97
C VAL A 57 -11.89 7.67 -1.78
N TRP A 58 -10.85 8.48 -1.89
CA TRP A 58 -9.48 8.09 -1.55
C TRP A 58 -9.23 8.42 -0.09
N ILE A 59 -8.95 7.42 0.73
CA ILE A 59 -8.58 7.60 2.14
C ILE A 59 -7.08 7.40 2.24
N LEU A 60 -6.35 8.43 2.68
CA LEU A 60 -4.89 8.42 2.78
C LEU A 60 -4.47 8.83 4.19
N ASP A 61 -3.45 8.19 4.73
CA ASP A 61 -2.82 8.69 5.95
C ASP A 61 -1.88 9.88 5.66
N GLY A 62 -1.32 10.47 6.70
CA GLY A 62 -0.42 11.62 6.60
C GLY A 62 0.99 11.35 6.07
N ALA A 63 1.28 10.17 5.48
CA ALA A 63 2.60 9.89 4.94
C ALA A 63 3.03 10.90 3.86
N SER A 64 4.31 11.27 3.85
CA SER A 64 4.85 12.28 2.93
C SER A 64 4.63 11.92 1.45
N ILE A 65 4.67 10.64 1.11
CA ILE A 65 4.42 10.13 -0.25
C ILE A 65 2.97 10.38 -0.74
N HIS A 66 1.99 10.48 0.18
CA HIS A 66 0.59 10.77 -0.17
C HIS A 66 0.36 12.24 -0.49
N ARG A 67 1.27 13.12 -0.04
CA ARG A 67 1.22 14.57 -0.30
C ARG A 67 1.83 14.94 -1.66
N HIS A 68 2.23 13.95 -2.46
CA HIS A 68 2.78 14.20 -3.79
C HIS A 68 1.74 14.93 -4.66
N PRO A 69 2.12 16.01 -5.39
CA PRO A 69 1.17 16.82 -6.13
C PRO A 69 0.33 16.02 -7.13
N GLU A 70 0.92 15.02 -7.77
CA GLU A 70 0.20 14.16 -8.71
C GLU A 70 -0.84 13.26 -8.03
N ILE A 71 -0.59 12.82 -6.80
CA ILE A 71 -1.54 12.02 -6.01
C ILE A 71 -2.74 12.87 -5.59
N ILE A 72 -2.52 14.13 -5.23
CA ILE A 72 -3.60 15.06 -4.87
C ILE A 72 -4.45 15.39 -6.09
N LYS A 73 -3.83 15.51 -7.27
CA LYS A 73 -4.48 15.87 -8.54
C LYS A 73 -5.18 14.69 -9.23
N LEU A 74 -4.74 13.45 -8.98
CA LEU A 74 -5.28 12.23 -9.59
C LEU A 74 -6.81 12.10 -9.36
N PRO A 75 -7.35 12.22 -8.13
CA PRO A 75 -8.79 12.12 -7.85
C PRO A 75 -9.61 13.36 -8.23
N ALA A 76 -8.98 14.50 -8.54
CA ALA A 76 -9.72 15.72 -8.89
C ALA A 76 -10.52 15.56 -10.20
N LYS A 77 -10.14 14.63 -11.08
CA LYS A 77 -10.95 14.21 -12.24
C LYS A 77 -12.15 13.32 -11.87
N CYS A 78 -12.19 12.80 -10.65
CA CYS A 78 -13.19 11.88 -10.12
C CYS A 78 -13.99 12.50 -8.96
N ARG A 79 -14.46 13.75 -9.13
CA ARG A 79 -15.43 14.49 -8.27
C ARG A 79 -15.10 14.71 -6.77
N ARG A 80 -14.32 13.87 -6.10
CA ARG A 80 -13.90 14.04 -4.69
C ARG A 80 -12.39 13.85 -4.55
N GLY A 81 -11.73 14.82 -3.93
CA GLY A 81 -10.31 14.76 -3.60
C GLY A 81 -9.98 13.71 -2.54
N PRO A 82 -8.69 13.47 -2.26
CA PRO A 82 -8.28 12.59 -1.17
C PRO A 82 -8.71 13.13 0.19
N TYR A 83 -9.20 12.23 1.04
CA TYR A 83 -9.49 12.47 2.46
C TYR A 83 -8.29 12.02 3.28
N PHE A 84 -7.62 12.97 3.91
CA PHE A 84 -6.50 12.70 4.79
C PHE A 84 -7.00 12.38 6.20
N LEU A 85 -6.53 11.27 6.75
CA LEU A 85 -6.82 10.88 8.12
C LEU A 85 -6.03 11.76 9.11
N PRO A 86 -6.55 11.96 10.33
CA PRO A 86 -5.80 12.62 11.40
C PRO A 86 -4.51 11.87 11.72
N ALA A 87 -3.51 12.61 12.22
CA ALA A 87 -2.22 12.03 12.59
C ALA A 87 -2.41 10.95 13.67
N TYR A 88 -1.68 9.84 13.54
CA TYR A 88 -1.68 8.73 14.48
C TYR A 88 -3.06 8.06 14.70
N CYS A 89 -3.93 8.11 13.70
CA CYS A 89 -5.24 7.43 13.72
C CYS A 89 -5.31 6.21 12.79
N PRO A 90 -4.52 5.14 13.02
CA PRO A 90 -4.52 3.95 12.16
C PRO A 90 -5.87 3.22 12.17
N PHE A 91 -6.64 3.36 13.25
CA PHE A 91 -7.97 2.77 13.40
C PHE A 91 -9.00 3.31 12.38
N PHE A 92 -8.77 4.49 11.81
CA PHE A 92 -9.60 5.03 10.73
C PHE A 92 -9.12 4.61 9.33
N ASN A 93 -7.97 3.94 9.22
CA ASN A 93 -7.41 3.52 7.93
C ASN A 93 -7.81 2.07 7.61
N PRO A 94 -8.71 1.83 6.62
CA PRO A 94 -9.22 0.49 6.34
C PRO A 94 -8.13 -0.54 5.98
N ILE A 95 -7.00 -0.09 5.42
CA ILE A 95 -5.89 -0.97 5.05
C ILE A 95 -5.26 -1.66 6.26
N GLU A 96 -5.39 -1.08 7.46
CA GLU A 96 -4.82 -1.67 8.69
C GLU A 96 -5.50 -2.99 9.04
N PHE A 97 -6.81 -3.13 8.75
CA PHE A 97 -7.51 -4.42 8.90
C PHE A 97 -6.94 -5.47 7.95
N LEU A 98 -6.76 -5.13 6.67
CA LEU A 98 -6.14 -6.00 5.68
C LEU A 98 -4.73 -6.43 6.11
N PHE A 99 -3.90 -5.48 6.54
CA PHE A 99 -2.56 -5.77 7.05
C PHE A 99 -2.59 -6.60 8.32
N GLY A 100 -3.60 -6.45 9.18
CA GLY A 100 -3.85 -7.34 10.31
C GLY A 100 -4.05 -8.79 9.87
N PHE A 101 -4.93 -9.04 8.89
CA PHE A 101 -5.15 -10.38 8.33
C PHE A 101 -3.89 -10.95 7.69
N VAL A 102 -3.18 -10.15 6.89
CA VAL A 102 -1.92 -10.56 6.26
C VAL A 102 -0.88 -10.93 7.31
N LYS A 103 -0.65 -10.07 8.31
CA LYS A 103 0.29 -10.34 9.41
C LYS A 103 -0.09 -11.61 10.18
N LYS A 104 -1.38 -11.82 10.44
CA LYS A 104 -1.88 -13.04 11.10
C LYS A 104 -1.58 -14.29 10.28
N ALA A 105 -1.74 -14.23 8.95
CA ALA A 105 -1.42 -15.35 8.07
C ALA A 105 0.08 -15.72 8.08
N PHE A 106 0.97 -14.74 8.29
CA PHE A 106 2.42 -14.94 8.38
C PHE A 106 2.94 -15.20 9.81
N MET A 107 2.07 -15.16 10.82
CA MET A 107 2.49 -15.32 12.21
C MET A 107 2.88 -16.78 12.49
N ARG A 108 4.07 -17.00 13.05
CA ARG A 108 4.51 -18.31 13.55
C ARG A 108 3.83 -18.61 14.88
N HIS A 109 3.62 -19.89 15.16
CA HIS A 109 3.27 -20.40 16.49
C HIS A 109 4.53 -20.42 17.35
#